data_AF-A0A0B1SLR8-F1
#
_entry.id   AF-A0A0B1SLR8-F1
#
_cell.length_a   1.000
_cell.length_b   1.000
_cell.length_c   1.000
_cell.angle_alpha   90.00
_cell.angle_beta   90.00
_cell.angle_gamma   90.00
#
_symmetry.space_group_name_H-M   'P 1'
#
loop_
_entity.id
_entity.type
_entity.pdbx_description
1 polymer ?
#
loop_
_entity_poly.entity_id
_entity_poly.type
_entity_poly.pdbx_seq_one_letter_code
_entity_poly.pdbx_strand_id
1 'polypeptide(L)'
;MMDFRAEKPKECGPKEAEKRQKEEQRLIDTAEPLTEEEQQEKNELLTQGLANWSKRDFTAFVRANEKYGRHDIENIANEMMETKTRDEVEYYAKIFWERFEELQDHEKILGQIEKGEARIQRRQSVKRALDAKIAKYKAPFHQLRIAYGTNKGKTYTEEEDRFLVCELHRLGFDKETVYEELRQSVRMAPQFRFDWFIKSRTAMVRCLDFF
;
A
#
# COMPACT_ATOMS: atom_id res chain seq x y z
N MET A 1 14.10 50.77 -8.44
CA MET A 1 13.85 50.01 -7.19
C MET A 1 12.39 49.57 -7.27
N MET A 2 12.12 48.26 -7.39
CA MET A 2 10.73 47.80 -7.36
C MET A 2 10.24 47.88 -5.91
N ASP A 3 9.14 48.58 -5.69
CA ASP A 3 8.60 48.89 -4.36
C ASP A 3 7.77 47.70 -3.86
N PHE A 4 8.46 46.61 -3.48
CA PHE A 4 7.82 45.39 -3.01
C PHE A 4 7.37 45.54 -1.55
N ARG A 5 6.10 45.23 -1.28
CA ARG A 5 5.48 45.37 0.04
C ARG A 5 5.08 44.02 0.61
N ALA A 6 5.51 43.72 1.84
CA ALA A 6 5.17 42.49 2.54
C ALA A 6 3.66 42.42 2.84
N GLU A 7 3.05 41.27 2.53
CA GLU A 7 1.64 41.03 2.79
C GLU A 7 1.40 40.75 4.28
N LYS A 8 0.28 41.26 4.82
CA LYS A 8 -0.07 41.05 6.23
C LYS A 8 -0.68 39.66 6.42
N PRO A 9 -0.12 38.79 7.28
CA PRO A 9 -0.68 37.46 7.50
C PRO A 9 -2.11 37.54 8.06
N LYS A 10 -3.04 36.80 7.45
CA LYS A 10 -4.48 36.83 7.79
C LYS A 10 -4.86 35.89 8.94
N GLU A 11 -3.98 34.95 9.29
CA GLU A 11 -4.27 33.84 10.22
C GLU A 11 -3.89 34.12 11.69
N CYS A 12 -3.16 35.20 11.98
CA CYS A 12 -2.72 35.54 13.33
C CYS A 12 -3.34 36.85 13.85
N GLY A 13 -3.31 37.04 15.17
CA GLY A 13 -3.90 38.22 15.82
C GLY A 13 -3.30 39.54 15.33
N PRO A 14 -4.01 40.69 15.43
CA PRO A 14 -3.64 41.94 14.76
C PRO A 14 -2.21 42.44 15.03
N LYS A 15 -1.74 42.30 16.28
CA LYS A 15 -0.39 42.69 16.73
C LYS A 15 0.70 41.74 16.22
N GLU A 16 0.41 40.45 16.16
CA GLU A 16 1.35 39.44 15.66
C GLU A 16 1.47 39.51 14.14
N ALA A 17 0.36 39.73 13.45
CA ALA A 17 0.32 39.95 12.01
C ALA A 17 1.14 41.20 11.61
N GLU A 18 1.05 42.28 12.37
CA GLU A 18 1.83 43.50 12.13
C GLU A 18 3.32 43.30 12.43
N LYS A 19 3.66 42.55 13.49
CA LYS A 19 5.05 42.19 13.79
C LYS A 19 5.68 41.36 12.67
N ARG A 20 4.99 40.30 12.22
CA ARG A 20 5.46 39.43 11.13
C ARG A 20 5.56 40.20 9.81
N GLN A 21 4.57 41.03 9.48
CA GLN A 21 4.63 41.88 8.29
C GLN A 21 5.85 42.81 8.30
N LYS A 22 6.17 43.40 9.47
CA LYS A 22 7.33 44.28 9.61
C LYS A 22 8.65 43.51 9.49
N GLU A 23 8.72 42.29 10.01
CA GLU A 23 9.89 41.41 9.89
C GLU A 23 10.13 40.98 8.43
N GLU A 24 9.07 40.57 7.72
CA GLU A 24 9.12 40.23 6.28
C GLU A 24 9.52 41.46 5.44
N GLN A 25 8.94 42.63 5.74
CA GLN A 25 9.34 43.86 5.05
C GLN A 25 10.81 44.19 5.27
N ARG A 26 11.32 44.00 6.50
CA ARG A 26 12.74 44.20 6.77
C ARG A 26 13.61 43.27 5.93
N LEU A 27 13.21 42.00 5.75
CA LEU A 27 13.95 41.06 4.88
C LEU A 27 13.96 41.51 3.42
N ILE A 28 12.83 42.02 2.91
CA ILE A 28 12.73 42.59 1.56
C ILE A 28 13.65 43.81 1.41
N ASP A 29 13.60 44.73 2.37
CA ASP A 29 14.35 45.99 2.32
C ASP A 29 15.88 45.75 2.42
N THR A 30 16.30 44.68 3.10
CA THR A 30 17.71 44.27 3.22
C THR A 30 18.16 43.23 2.18
N ALA A 31 17.29 42.83 1.25
CA ALA A 31 17.64 41.81 0.27
C ALA A 31 18.63 42.37 -0.77
N GLU A 32 19.72 41.63 -0.99
CA GLU A 32 20.72 41.94 -2.00
C GLU A 32 20.62 40.94 -3.17
N PRO A 33 20.93 41.35 -4.41
CA PRO A 33 21.04 40.40 -5.52
C PRO A 33 22.19 39.43 -5.25
N LEU A 34 22.01 38.17 -5.67
CA LEU A 34 23.05 37.15 -5.54
C LEU A 34 24.33 37.59 -6.25
N THR A 35 25.46 37.41 -5.58
CA THR A 35 26.80 37.57 -6.16
C THR A 35 27.05 36.52 -7.25
N GLU A 36 28.09 36.71 -8.07
CA GLU A 36 28.47 35.71 -9.10
C GLU A 36 28.78 34.34 -8.49
N GLU A 37 29.42 34.34 -7.31
CA GLU A 37 29.77 33.13 -6.55
C GLU A 37 28.51 32.40 -6.06
N GLU A 38 27.57 33.12 -5.44
CA GLU A 38 26.29 32.54 -4.99
C GLU A 38 25.41 32.10 -6.16
N GLN A 39 25.48 32.79 -7.29
CA GLN A 39 24.75 32.41 -8.50
C GLN A 39 25.31 31.12 -9.11
N GLN A 40 26.63 30.91 -9.02
CA GLN A 40 27.29 29.67 -9.40
C GLN A 40 26.93 28.53 -8.43
N GLU A 41 27.03 28.75 -7.12
CA GLU A 41 26.65 27.76 -6.10
C GLU A 41 25.18 27.34 -6.25
N LYS A 42 24.27 28.30 -6.48
CA LYS A 42 22.85 28.02 -6.77
C LYS A 42 22.70 27.08 -7.96
N ASN A 43 23.44 27.31 -9.05
CA ASN A 43 23.35 26.47 -10.23
C ASN A 43 23.87 25.04 -9.95
N GLU A 44 24.94 24.91 -9.16
CA GLU A 44 25.47 23.62 -8.74
C GLU A 44 24.48 22.86 -7.85
N LEU A 45 23.89 23.52 -6.84
CA LEU A 45 22.90 22.92 -5.95
C LEU A 45 21.64 22.46 -6.70
N LEU A 46 21.20 23.19 -7.72
CA LEU A 46 20.06 22.79 -8.55
C LEU A 46 20.30 21.46 -9.28
N THR A 47 21.56 21.10 -9.58
CA THR A 47 21.90 19.81 -10.21
C THR A 47 21.95 18.63 -9.23
N GLN A 48 22.12 18.90 -7.94
CA GLN A 48 22.18 17.87 -6.90
C GLN A 48 20.80 17.32 -6.53
N GLY A 49 19.73 18.00 -6.95
CA GLY A 49 18.36 17.56 -6.77
C GLY A 49 17.93 16.49 -7.77
N LEU A 50 16.87 15.75 -7.41
CA LEU A 50 16.23 14.75 -8.28
C LEU A 50 15.25 15.42 -9.26
N ALA A 51 15.74 16.32 -10.11
CA ALA A 51 14.92 17.12 -11.02
C ALA A 51 14.14 16.29 -12.05
N ASN A 52 14.58 15.06 -12.33
CA ASN A 52 13.91 14.10 -13.21
C ASN A 52 12.71 13.39 -12.54
N TRP A 53 12.46 13.62 -11.25
CA TRP A 53 11.33 13.04 -10.51
C TRP A 53 10.17 14.02 -10.38
N SER A 54 9.08 13.74 -11.08
CA SER A 54 7.86 14.53 -10.97
C SER A 54 7.04 14.14 -9.73
N LYS A 55 6.10 15.00 -9.32
CA LYS A 55 5.11 14.67 -8.28
C LYS A 55 4.28 13.43 -8.64
N ARG A 56 4.07 13.17 -9.93
CA ARG A 56 3.37 11.98 -10.42
C ARG A 56 4.22 10.72 -10.18
N ASP A 57 5.52 10.79 -10.47
CA ASP A 57 6.45 9.68 -10.22
C ASP A 57 6.56 9.38 -8.73
N PHE A 58 6.66 10.40 -7.88
CA PHE A 58 6.63 10.25 -6.43
C PHE A 58 5.35 9.52 -5.95
N THR A 59 4.18 9.96 -6.44
CA THR A 59 2.91 9.35 -6.07
C THR A 59 2.81 7.90 -6.56
N ALA A 60 3.34 7.61 -7.75
CA ALA A 60 3.41 6.26 -8.29
C ALA A 60 4.34 5.37 -7.46
N PHE A 61 5.52 5.88 -7.09
CA PHE A 61 6.49 5.19 -6.24
C PHE A 61 5.90 4.82 -4.89
N VAL A 62 5.22 5.75 -4.21
CA VAL A 62 4.55 5.47 -2.92
C VAL A 62 3.47 4.39 -3.07
N ARG A 63 2.66 4.43 -4.14
CA ARG A 63 1.63 3.41 -4.41
C ARG A 63 2.25 2.04 -4.72
N ALA A 64 3.35 2.00 -5.45
CA ALA A 64 4.08 0.77 -5.74
C ALA A 64 4.66 0.16 -4.45
N ASN A 65 5.22 0.98 -3.56
CA ASN A 65 5.68 0.54 -2.24
C ASN A 65 4.53 -0.01 -1.38
N GLU A 66 3.34 0.61 -1.40
CA GLU A 66 2.16 0.06 -0.71
C GLU A 66 1.75 -1.31 -1.28
N LYS A 67 1.83 -1.49 -2.60
CA LYS A 67 1.34 -2.68 -3.30
C LYS A 67 2.28 -3.88 -3.21
N TYR A 68 3.58 -3.66 -3.30
CA TYR A 68 4.60 -4.72 -3.33
C TYR A 68 5.44 -4.81 -2.05
N GLY A 69 5.42 -3.76 -1.23
CA GLY A 69 6.25 -3.62 -0.04
C GLY A 69 7.61 -2.97 -0.36
N ARG A 70 8.20 -2.32 0.64
CA ARG A 70 9.37 -1.45 0.47
C ARG A 70 10.65 -2.15 -0.01
N HIS A 71 10.70 -3.48 0.08
CA HIS A 71 11.87 -4.28 -0.27
C HIS A 71 11.78 -4.90 -1.67
N ASP A 72 10.62 -4.86 -2.31
CA ASP A 72 10.40 -5.46 -3.62
C ASP A 72 10.67 -4.44 -4.74
N ILE A 73 11.93 -4.02 -4.83
CA ILE A 73 12.38 -2.99 -5.78
C ILE A 73 12.16 -3.43 -7.23
N GLU A 74 12.22 -4.74 -7.51
CA GLU A 74 11.99 -5.27 -8.84
C GLU A 74 10.55 -5.00 -9.31
N ASN A 75 9.55 -5.34 -8.50
CA ASN A 75 8.16 -5.08 -8.86
C ASN A 75 7.81 -3.57 -8.82
N ILE A 76 8.42 -2.80 -7.91
CA ILE A 76 8.28 -1.34 -7.90
C ILE A 76 8.81 -0.73 -9.20
N ALA A 77 10.00 -1.13 -9.64
CA ALA A 77 10.59 -0.65 -10.88
C ALA A 77 9.77 -1.06 -12.11
N ASN A 78 9.26 -2.29 -12.13
CA ASN A 78 8.40 -2.75 -13.22
C ASN A 78 7.11 -1.92 -13.34
N GLU A 79 6.50 -1.49 -12.24
CA GLU A 79 5.31 -0.62 -12.27
C GLU A 79 5.64 0.82 -12.74
N MET A 80 6.90 1.24 -12.63
CA MET A 80 7.36 2.58 -13.01
C MET A 80 8.11 2.63 -14.35
N MET A 81 8.20 1.50 -15.06
CA MET A 81 9.03 1.36 -16.27
C MET A 81 8.66 2.31 -17.41
N GLU A 82 7.44 2.88 -17.39
CA GLU A 82 7.01 3.89 -18.36
C GLU A 82 7.76 5.23 -18.20
N THR A 83 8.21 5.57 -16.99
CA THR A 83 8.79 6.89 -16.69
C THR A 83 10.18 6.85 -16.05
N LYS A 84 10.60 5.71 -15.49
CA LYS A 84 11.87 5.54 -14.80
C LYS A 84 12.49 4.17 -15.10
N THR A 85 13.81 4.15 -15.17
CA THR A 85 14.58 2.90 -15.26
C THR A 85 14.73 2.25 -13.89
N ARG A 86 15.06 0.95 -13.87
CA ARG A 86 15.30 0.21 -12.62
C ARG A 86 16.37 0.88 -11.76
N ASP A 87 17.50 1.28 -12.36
CA ASP A 87 18.62 1.87 -11.63
C ASP A 87 18.24 3.22 -11.01
N GLU A 88 17.44 4.04 -11.72
CA GLU A 88 16.90 5.28 -11.17
C GLU A 88 15.95 5.05 -10.00
N VAL A 89 15.10 4.02 -10.07
CA VAL A 89 14.18 3.65 -9.00
C VAL A 89 14.94 3.15 -7.77
N GLU A 90 15.97 2.32 -7.96
CA GLU A 90 16.80 1.82 -6.87
C GLU A 90 17.58 2.96 -6.18
N TYR A 91 18.19 3.85 -6.96
CA TYR A 91 18.86 5.04 -6.45
C TYR A 91 17.89 5.95 -5.68
N TYR A 92 16.72 6.22 -6.26
CA TYR A 92 15.69 7.02 -5.61
C TYR A 92 15.18 6.38 -4.32
N ALA A 93 14.93 5.07 -4.31
CA ALA A 93 14.46 4.36 -3.14
C ALA A 93 15.44 4.48 -1.96
N LYS A 94 16.75 4.38 -2.23
CA LYS A 94 17.78 4.57 -1.20
C LYS A 94 17.68 5.96 -0.56
N ILE A 95 17.71 7.02 -1.37
CA ILE A 95 17.64 8.40 -0.88
C ILE A 95 16.30 8.69 -0.20
N PHE A 96 15.21 8.16 -0.75
CA PHE A 96 13.87 8.31 -0.21
C PHE A 96 13.78 7.78 1.21
N TRP A 97 14.32 6.58 1.48
CA TRP A 97 14.29 5.99 2.83
C TRP A 97 15.31 6.62 3.78
N GLU A 98 16.46 7.08 3.28
CA GLU A 98 17.46 7.80 4.09
C GLU A 98 16.96 9.16 4.56
N ARG A 99 16.21 9.89 3.73
CA ARG A 99 15.72 11.26 3.97
C ARG A 99 14.21 11.36 4.11
N PHE A 100 13.55 10.25 4.43
CA PHE A 100 12.09 10.13 4.41
C PHE A 100 11.39 11.14 5.34
N GLU A 101 11.98 11.41 6.50
CA GLU A 101 11.44 12.30 7.53
C GLU A 101 11.40 13.77 7.12
N GLU A 102 12.16 14.16 6.08
CA GLU A 102 12.15 15.52 5.54
C GLU A 102 10.86 15.84 4.75
N LEU A 103 10.06 14.82 4.41
CA LEU A 103 8.80 15.01 3.70
C LEU A 103 7.71 15.55 4.65
N GLN A 104 6.99 16.58 4.20
CA GLN A 104 5.93 17.23 4.98
C GLN A 104 4.83 16.24 5.46
N ASP A 105 4.51 15.22 4.66
CA ASP A 105 3.48 14.21 4.95
C ASP A 105 4.07 12.82 5.26
N HIS A 106 5.32 12.73 5.74
CA HIS A 106 6.03 11.45 5.92
C HIS A 106 5.26 10.45 6.78
N GLU A 107 4.68 10.85 7.93
CA GLU A 107 3.92 9.94 8.79
C GLU A 107 2.73 9.29 8.07
N LYS A 108 2.02 10.07 7.26
CA LYS A 108 0.87 9.59 6.50
C LYS A 108 1.30 8.60 5.41
N ILE A 109 2.39 8.90 4.73
CA ILE A 109 2.96 8.04 3.68
C ILE A 109 3.45 6.73 4.30
N LEU A 110 4.14 6.78 5.44
CA LEU A 110 4.61 5.58 6.14
C LEU A 110 3.44 4.71 6.57
N GLY A 111 2.43 5.30 7.20
CA GLY A 111 1.25 4.57 7.61
C GLY A 111 0.47 3.94 6.44
N GLN A 112 0.52 4.52 5.24
CA GLN A 112 -0.03 3.92 4.04
C GLN A 112 0.78 2.69 3.60
N ILE A 113 2.12 2.83 3.53
CA ILE A 113 3.02 1.74 3.12
C ILE A 113 2.95 0.58 4.11
N GLU A 114 3.02 0.84 5.42
CA GLU A 114 2.94 -0.18 6.46
C GLU A 114 1.61 -0.94 6.45
N LYS A 115 0.48 -0.25 6.18
CA LYS A 115 -0.81 -0.92 5.99
C LYS A 115 -0.80 -1.82 4.76
N GLY A 116 -0.17 -1.40 3.67
CA GLY A 116 0.06 -2.22 2.48
C GLY A 116 0.86 -3.48 2.82
N GLU A 117 2.00 -3.31 3.48
CA GLU A 117 2.88 -4.41 3.91
C GLU A 117 2.20 -5.37 4.87
N ALA A 118 1.40 -4.87 5.82
CA ALA A 118 0.61 -5.71 6.71
C ALA A 118 -0.40 -6.58 5.94
N ARG A 119 -1.01 -6.05 4.87
CA ARG A 119 -1.90 -6.83 3.99
C ARG A 119 -1.13 -7.90 3.23
N ILE A 120 0.06 -7.58 2.72
CA ILE A 120 0.94 -8.53 2.02
C ILE A 120 1.38 -9.64 2.98
N GLN A 121 1.84 -9.29 4.18
CA GLN A 121 2.24 -10.26 5.21
C GLN A 121 1.07 -11.14 5.65
N ARG A 122 -0.12 -10.58 5.89
CA ARG A 122 -1.33 -11.36 6.24
C ARG A 122 -1.67 -12.35 5.13
N ARG A 123 -1.64 -11.91 3.87
CA ARG A 123 -1.87 -12.75 2.69
C ARG A 123 -0.87 -13.90 2.61
N GLN A 124 0.43 -13.62 2.75
CA GLN A 124 1.47 -14.66 2.77
C GLN A 124 1.31 -15.62 3.96
N SER A 125 0.96 -15.11 5.14
CA SER A 125 0.73 -15.92 6.33
C SER A 125 -0.45 -16.87 6.14
N VAL A 126 -1.56 -16.40 5.56
CA VAL A 126 -2.73 -17.25 5.26
C VAL A 126 -2.37 -18.32 4.26
N LYS A 127 -1.63 -17.98 3.18
CA LYS A 127 -1.12 -18.96 2.21
C LYS A 127 -0.33 -20.07 2.88
N ARG A 128 0.69 -19.70 3.68
CA ARG A 128 1.56 -20.64 4.38
C ARG A 128 0.77 -21.52 5.36
N ALA A 129 -0.21 -20.94 6.06
CA ALA A 129 -1.06 -21.69 6.97
C ALA A 129 -1.95 -22.72 6.24
N LEU A 130 -2.53 -22.34 5.10
CA LEU A 130 -3.31 -23.26 4.24
C LEU A 130 -2.43 -24.39 3.70
N ASP A 131 -1.27 -24.06 3.13
CA ASP A 131 -0.30 -25.04 2.63
C ASP A 131 0.10 -26.04 3.73
N ALA A 132 0.48 -25.52 4.90
CA ALA A 132 0.88 -26.34 6.03
C ALA A 132 -0.27 -27.19 6.60
N LYS A 133 -1.52 -26.70 6.56
CA LYS A 133 -2.68 -27.45 7.03
C LYS A 133 -3.02 -28.60 6.07
N ILE A 134 -3.00 -28.35 4.77
CA ILE A 134 -3.36 -29.32 3.74
C ILE A 134 -2.29 -30.40 3.62
N ALA A 135 -1.01 -30.04 3.71
CA ALA A 135 0.12 -30.98 3.69
C ALA A 135 0.08 -32.04 4.81
N LYS A 136 -0.69 -31.83 5.88
CA LYS A 136 -0.88 -32.82 6.96
C LYS A 136 -1.75 -34.01 6.57
N TYR A 137 -2.49 -33.93 5.46
CA TYR A 137 -3.47 -34.94 5.06
C TYR A 137 -3.13 -35.50 3.68
N LYS A 138 -3.19 -36.84 3.52
CA LYS A 138 -2.99 -37.48 2.21
C LYS A 138 -4.20 -37.26 1.29
N ALA A 139 -5.40 -37.22 1.85
CA ALA A 139 -6.63 -36.91 1.13
C ALA A 139 -7.40 -35.77 1.83
N PRO A 140 -6.99 -34.51 1.64
CA PRO A 140 -7.53 -33.35 2.36
C PRO A 140 -9.06 -33.22 2.28
N PHE A 141 -9.65 -33.41 1.10
CA PHE A 141 -11.09 -33.34 0.86
C PHE A 141 -11.93 -34.33 1.70
N HIS A 142 -11.33 -35.40 2.21
CA HIS A 142 -12.03 -36.39 3.04
C HIS A 142 -11.56 -36.32 4.51
N GLN A 143 -10.28 -36.04 4.73
CA GLN A 143 -9.62 -36.22 6.02
C GLN A 143 -9.42 -34.92 6.82
N LEU A 144 -9.40 -33.75 6.17
CA LEU A 144 -9.05 -32.48 6.82
C LEU A 144 -10.06 -32.08 7.89
N ARG A 145 -9.64 -32.12 9.16
CA ARG A 145 -10.47 -31.70 10.31
C ARG A 145 -10.21 -30.25 10.69
N ILE A 146 -11.29 -29.50 10.93
CA ILE A 146 -11.23 -28.10 11.36
C ILE A 146 -11.52 -28.04 12.86
N ALA A 147 -10.62 -27.40 13.62
CA ALA A 147 -10.81 -27.17 15.04
C ALA A 147 -11.49 -25.80 15.22
N TYR A 148 -12.80 -25.81 15.51
CA TYR A 148 -13.61 -24.58 15.57
C TYR A 148 -13.53 -23.81 16.89
N GLY A 149 -13.12 -24.46 17.99
CA GLY A 149 -13.21 -23.87 19.32
C GLY A 149 -14.65 -23.41 19.64
N THR A 150 -14.79 -22.20 20.17
CA THR A 150 -16.08 -21.56 20.49
C THR A 150 -16.78 -20.91 19.28
N ASN A 151 -16.15 -20.91 18.10
CA ASN A 151 -16.56 -20.09 16.95
C ASN A 151 -17.33 -20.87 15.88
N LYS A 152 -17.79 -22.09 16.16
CA LYS A 152 -18.58 -22.86 15.19
C LYS A 152 -19.97 -22.24 15.02
N GLY A 153 -20.21 -21.61 13.87
CA GLY A 153 -21.55 -21.17 13.47
C GLY A 153 -22.50 -22.36 13.25
N LYS A 154 -23.82 -22.11 13.36
CA LYS A 154 -24.85 -23.15 13.14
C LYS A 154 -25.17 -23.42 11.68
N THR A 155 -24.59 -22.64 10.75
CA THR A 155 -25.00 -22.59 9.35
C THR A 155 -24.24 -23.55 8.45
N TYR A 156 -22.91 -23.66 8.63
CA TYR A 156 -22.07 -24.51 7.79
C TYR A 156 -21.75 -25.82 8.49
N THR A 157 -21.76 -26.90 7.73
CA THR A 157 -21.29 -28.20 8.22
C THR A 157 -19.77 -28.33 8.08
N GLU A 158 -19.18 -29.28 8.82
CA GLU A 158 -17.73 -29.53 8.72
C GLU A 158 -17.33 -30.13 7.36
N GLU A 159 -18.28 -30.74 6.64
CA GLU A 159 -18.06 -31.23 5.29
C GLU A 159 -17.98 -30.07 4.28
N GLU A 160 -18.90 -29.12 4.41
CA GLU A 160 -18.93 -27.88 3.62
C GLU A 160 -17.66 -27.06 3.84
N ASP A 161 -17.29 -26.76 5.09
CA ASP A 161 -16.09 -25.97 5.40
C ASP A 161 -14.81 -26.63 4.89
N ARG A 162 -14.72 -27.96 5.02
CA ARG A 162 -13.57 -28.74 4.51
C ARG A 162 -13.44 -28.60 3.00
N PHE A 163 -14.55 -28.70 2.28
CA PHE A 163 -14.55 -28.50 0.83
C PHE A 163 -14.12 -27.08 0.48
N LEU A 164 -14.68 -26.06 1.16
CA LEU A 164 -14.32 -24.66 0.91
C LEU A 164 -12.83 -24.42 1.12
N VAL A 165 -12.24 -24.91 2.21
CA VAL A 165 -10.81 -24.75 2.51
C VAL A 165 -9.94 -25.46 1.47
N CYS A 166 -10.27 -26.70 1.11
CA CYS A 166 -9.47 -27.47 0.14
C CYS A 166 -9.58 -26.87 -1.27
N GLU A 167 -10.78 -26.46 -1.67
CA GLU A 167 -11.02 -25.91 -2.99
C GLU A 167 -10.46 -24.50 -3.13
N LEU A 168 -10.54 -23.67 -2.08
CA LEU A 168 -9.90 -22.35 -2.04
C LEU A 168 -8.38 -22.45 -2.20
N HIS A 169 -7.75 -23.44 -1.55
CA HIS A 169 -6.33 -23.71 -1.72
C HIS A 169 -6.01 -24.17 -3.15
N ARG A 170 -6.80 -25.09 -3.70
CA ARG A 170 -6.63 -25.62 -5.06
C ARG A 170 -6.74 -24.52 -6.13
N LEU A 171 -7.71 -23.62 -5.99
CA LEU A 171 -7.94 -22.52 -6.94
C LEU A 171 -6.89 -21.40 -6.80
N GLY A 172 -6.32 -21.24 -5.60
CA GLY A 172 -5.39 -20.19 -5.25
C GLY A 172 -6.11 -18.98 -4.65
N PHE A 173 -5.99 -18.81 -3.35
CA PHE A 173 -6.70 -17.79 -2.56
C PHE A 173 -6.44 -16.33 -2.98
N ASP A 174 -5.39 -16.09 -3.77
CA ASP A 174 -4.93 -14.75 -4.13
C ASP A 174 -5.54 -14.20 -5.43
N LYS A 175 -6.37 -14.99 -6.12
CA LYS A 175 -7.05 -14.55 -7.34
C LYS A 175 -8.25 -13.68 -7.00
N GLU A 176 -8.44 -12.59 -7.75
CA GLU A 176 -9.59 -11.69 -7.59
C GLU A 176 -10.93 -12.41 -7.81
N THR A 177 -10.97 -13.37 -8.72
CA THR A 177 -12.15 -14.18 -9.08
C THR A 177 -12.33 -15.44 -8.22
N VAL A 178 -11.46 -15.68 -7.22
CA VAL A 178 -11.40 -16.97 -6.52
C VAL A 178 -12.73 -17.39 -5.91
N TYR A 179 -13.50 -16.44 -5.36
CA TYR A 179 -14.78 -16.73 -4.71
C TYR A 179 -15.89 -17.07 -5.71
N GLU A 180 -15.84 -16.52 -6.93
CA GLU A 180 -16.77 -16.88 -8.00
C GLU A 180 -16.43 -18.28 -8.56
N GLU A 181 -15.15 -18.57 -8.75
CA GLU A 181 -14.68 -19.91 -9.15
C GLU A 181 -15.00 -20.96 -8.08
N LEU A 182 -14.85 -20.61 -6.79
CA LEU A 182 -15.22 -21.46 -5.67
C LEU A 182 -16.72 -21.76 -5.68
N ARG A 183 -17.54 -20.73 -5.91
CA ARG A 183 -18.99 -20.88 -6.04
C ARG A 183 -19.37 -21.80 -7.19
N GLN A 184 -18.73 -21.67 -8.34
CA GLN A 184 -18.95 -22.56 -9.47
C GLN A 184 -18.56 -24.00 -9.11
N SER A 185 -17.45 -24.18 -8.43
CA SER A 185 -16.96 -25.49 -7.99
C SER A 185 -17.92 -26.19 -7.03
N VAL A 186 -18.49 -25.45 -6.06
CA VAL A 186 -19.56 -25.95 -5.18
C VAL A 186 -20.79 -26.41 -5.96
N ARG A 187 -21.19 -25.67 -7.01
CA ARG A 187 -22.36 -26.06 -7.82
C ARG A 187 -22.14 -27.33 -8.64
N MET A 188 -20.91 -27.54 -9.10
CA MET A 188 -20.51 -28.70 -9.90
C MET A 188 -20.22 -29.94 -9.06
N ALA A 189 -19.91 -29.77 -7.78
CA ALA A 189 -19.60 -30.84 -6.84
C ALA A 189 -20.82 -31.77 -6.59
N PRO A 190 -20.74 -33.06 -6.95
CA PRO A 190 -21.86 -34.00 -6.79
C PRO A 190 -22.32 -34.21 -5.34
N GLN A 191 -21.41 -34.10 -4.37
CA GLN A 191 -21.74 -34.25 -2.95
C GLN A 191 -22.70 -33.18 -2.43
N PHE A 192 -22.71 -31.98 -3.05
CA PHE A 192 -23.66 -30.91 -2.73
C PHE A 192 -24.89 -30.93 -3.64
N ARG A 193 -25.18 -32.05 -4.34
CA ARG A 193 -26.31 -32.14 -5.28
C ARG A 193 -27.63 -31.67 -4.66
N PHE A 194 -27.90 -32.08 -3.44
CA PHE A 194 -29.13 -31.76 -2.70
C PHE A 194 -28.93 -30.67 -1.63
N ASP A 195 -27.72 -30.19 -1.44
CA ASP A 195 -27.42 -29.13 -0.49
C ASP A 195 -27.71 -27.76 -1.14
N TRP A 196 -28.96 -27.31 -0.98
CA TRP A 196 -29.39 -26.02 -1.49
C TRP A 196 -28.77 -24.86 -0.70
N PHE A 197 -28.44 -25.06 0.58
CA PHE A 197 -27.90 -24.02 1.44
C PHE A 197 -26.55 -23.53 0.92
N ILE A 198 -25.57 -24.42 0.76
CA ILE A 198 -24.25 -24.05 0.27
C ILE A 198 -24.31 -23.51 -1.18
N LYS A 199 -25.19 -24.07 -2.02
CA LYS A 199 -25.39 -23.60 -3.41
C LYS A 199 -26.01 -22.21 -3.53
N SER A 200 -26.79 -21.80 -2.52
CA SER A 200 -27.43 -20.47 -2.47
C SER A 200 -26.47 -19.35 -2.07
N ARG A 201 -25.28 -19.68 -1.51
CA ARG A 201 -24.30 -18.68 -1.06
C ARG A 201 -23.77 -17.84 -2.22
N THR A 202 -23.46 -16.58 -1.93
CA THR A 202 -22.89 -15.62 -2.89
C THR A 202 -21.39 -15.48 -2.65
N ALA A 203 -20.63 -15.09 -3.69
CA ALA A 203 -19.19 -14.88 -3.60
C ALA A 203 -18.78 -13.71 -2.69
N MET A 204 -19.74 -12.86 -2.29
CA MET A 204 -19.52 -11.74 -1.39
C MET A 204 -19.34 -12.18 0.07
N VAL A 205 -19.80 -13.39 0.44
CA VAL A 205 -19.58 -13.96 1.78
C VAL A 205 -18.12 -14.44 1.84
N ARG A 206 -17.23 -13.58 2.34
CA ARG A 206 -15.79 -13.86 2.39
C ARG A 206 -15.51 -14.94 3.43
N CYS A 207 -14.77 -15.99 3.06
CA CYS A 207 -14.23 -16.97 4.02
C CYS A 207 -13.35 -16.31 5.10
N LEU A 208 -12.84 -15.10 4.86
CA LEU A 208 -12.00 -14.35 5.80
C LEU A 208 -12.76 -13.81 7.02
N ASP A 209 -14.09 -13.83 7.03
CA ASP A 209 -14.86 -13.50 8.24
C ASP A 209 -14.85 -14.64 9.27
N PHE A 210 -14.24 -15.79 8.92
CA PHE A 210 -14.18 -16.99 9.77
C PHE A 210 -12.77 -17.30 10.31
N PHE A 211 -11.73 -16.52 9.98
CA PHE A 211 -10.32 -16.75 10.40
C PHE A 211 -9.63 -15.56 11.08
#